data_AF-A0A4E0QUX3-F1
#
_entry.id   AF-A0A4E0QUX3-F1
#
_cell.length_a   1.000
_cell.length_b   1.000
_cell.length_c   1.000
_cell.angle_alpha   90.00
_cell.angle_beta   90.00
_cell.angle_gamma   90.00
#
_symmetry.space_group_name_H-M   'P 1'
#
loop_
_entity.id
_entity.type
_entity.pdbx_description
1 polymer ?
#
loop_
_entity_poly.entity_id
_entity_poly.type
_entity_poly.pdbx_seq_one_letter_code
_entity_poly.pdbx_strand_id
1 'polypeptide(L)'
;MYHRIPDCNLLKENHKLFEVYHNTLTGITRISLVSSPTSEAKSNERRPYWLMGTLAVSQNKAKENETTMELFASWIRQSGPQQEGLKPLLRRCDLTSDDLAKIHDKYHLNPLPPGWYYTGAYYVNMNGDKSFQHPDMEEFITEYLEGENNKIVARNARISRHPVPDLFNDPS
;
A
#
# COMPACT_ATOMS: atom_id res chain seq x y z
N MET A 1 -28.21 14.66 -20.54
CA MET A 1 -27.66 15.76 -19.73
C MET A 1 -26.48 15.19 -18.94
N TYR A 2 -25.27 15.33 -19.46
CA TYR A 2 -24.06 14.73 -18.90
C TYR A 2 -23.69 15.41 -17.58
N HIS A 3 -23.64 14.65 -16.48
CA HIS A 3 -23.04 15.15 -15.23
C HIS A 3 -21.57 14.75 -15.20
N ARG A 4 -20.74 15.76 -15.43
CA ARG A 4 -19.28 15.75 -15.43
C ARG A 4 -18.79 15.38 -14.02
N ILE A 5 -18.03 14.29 -13.92
CA ILE A 5 -17.27 13.94 -12.71
C ILE A 5 -16.24 15.07 -12.48
N PRO A 6 -16.22 15.75 -11.32
CA PRO A 6 -15.21 16.77 -11.08
C PRO A 6 -13.83 16.13 -10.88
N ASP A 7 -12.83 16.72 -11.52
CA ASP A 7 -11.43 16.30 -11.53
C ASP A 7 -10.87 16.05 -10.12
N CYS A 8 -10.20 14.90 -9.94
CA CYS A 8 -9.51 14.47 -8.72
C CYS A 8 -8.32 15.34 -8.29
N ASN A 9 -8.15 16.54 -8.85
CA ASN A 9 -7.06 17.46 -8.52
C ASN A 9 -7.35 18.39 -7.35
N LEU A 10 -8.57 18.41 -6.80
CA LEU A 10 -8.92 19.30 -5.68
C LEU A 10 -8.53 18.76 -4.28
N LEU A 11 -8.01 17.54 -4.20
CA LEU A 11 -7.70 16.87 -2.93
C LEU A 11 -6.30 17.17 -2.38
N LYS A 12 -5.48 17.97 -3.08
CA LYS A 12 -4.10 18.28 -2.64
C LYS A 12 -3.96 19.54 -1.79
N GLU A 13 -4.99 20.37 -1.64
CA GLU A 13 -4.85 21.69 -0.98
C GLU A 13 -5.66 21.92 0.31
N ASN A 14 -6.31 20.91 0.90
CA ASN A 14 -7.12 21.14 2.11
C ASN A 14 -6.60 20.40 3.34
N HIS A 15 -5.84 21.14 4.18
CA HIS A 15 -5.43 20.75 5.54
C HIS A 15 -6.58 20.71 6.58
N LYS A 16 -7.81 20.43 6.16
CA LYS A 16 -8.94 20.22 7.07
C LYS A 16 -9.94 19.27 6.43
N LEU A 17 -9.71 17.97 6.64
CA LEU A 17 -10.26 17.00 5.71
C LEU A 17 -11.77 16.81 5.85
N PHE A 18 -12.41 16.72 7.02
CA PHE A 18 -13.88 16.62 7.09
C PHE A 18 -14.40 17.15 8.44
N GLU A 19 -15.59 17.75 8.47
CA GLU A 19 -16.29 18.10 9.72
C GLU A 19 -17.37 17.05 10.00
N VAL A 20 -17.23 16.32 11.11
CA VAL A 20 -18.17 15.27 11.51
C VAL A 20 -19.15 15.81 12.53
N TYR A 21 -20.44 15.70 12.25
CA TYR A 21 -21.53 16.14 13.12
C TYR A 21 -22.29 14.92 13.64
N HIS A 22 -22.46 14.84 14.96
CA HIS A 22 -23.33 13.89 15.62
C HIS A 22 -24.72 14.51 15.78
N ASN A 23 -25.73 13.86 15.21
CA ASN A 23 -27.09 14.38 15.19
C ASN A 23 -27.99 13.52 16.10
N THR A 24 -28.65 14.17 17.07
CA THR A 24 -29.60 13.53 18.00
C THR A 24 -30.95 14.21 17.91
N LEU A 25 -32.01 13.56 18.41
CA LEU A 25 -33.35 14.16 18.51
C LEU A 25 -33.35 15.49 19.31
N THR A 26 -32.36 15.67 20.18
CA THR A 26 -32.18 16.85 21.03
C THR A 26 -31.22 17.90 20.48
N GLY A 27 -30.59 17.69 19.31
CA GLY A 27 -29.73 18.68 18.66
C GLY A 27 -28.49 18.12 17.97
N ILE A 28 -27.73 19.02 17.32
CA ILE A 28 -26.49 18.74 16.58
C ILE A 28 -25.28 19.05 17.46
N THR A 29 -24.37 18.10 17.61
CA THR A 29 -23.08 18.28 18.29
C THR A 29 -21.93 18.07 17.31
N ARG A 30 -21.01 19.02 17.24
CA ARG A 30 -19.80 18.92 16.39
C ARG A 30 -18.75 18.06 17.07
N ILE A 31 -18.27 17.03 16.39
CA ILE A 31 -17.15 16.22 16.87
C ILE A 31 -15.86 16.88 16.36
N SER A 32 -15.15 17.58 17.24
CA SER A 32 -13.83 18.12 16.94
C SER A 32 -12.73 17.12 17.29
N LEU A 33 -11.81 16.89 16.37
CA LEU A 33 -10.57 16.16 16.65
C LEU A 33 -9.72 17.01 17.61
N VAL A 34 -9.48 16.52 18.83
CA VAL A 34 -8.57 17.17 19.77
C VAL A 34 -7.14 16.87 19.35
N SER A 35 -6.56 17.75 18.52
CA SER A 35 -5.13 17.75 18.24
C SER A 35 -4.40 18.59 19.29
N SER A 36 -4.28 18.08 20.51
CA SER A 36 -3.37 18.64 21.51
C SER A 36 -2.07 17.84 21.49
N PRO A 37 -0.89 18.47 21.31
CA PRO A 37 0.38 17.84 21.61
C PRO A 37 0.58 17.94 23.12
N THR A 38 -0.18 17.17 23.90
CA THR A 38 0.09 17.05 25.33
C THR A 38 1.09 15.92 25.51
N SER A 39 2.32 16.33 25.80
CA SER A 39 3.41 15.49 26.28
C SER A 39 2.92 14.49 27.34
N GLU A 40 3.48 13.29 27.28
CA GLU A 40 3.41 12.22 28.30
C GLU A 40 2.17 11.31 28.26
N ALA A 41 2.12 10.42 27.25
CA ALA A 41 1.47 9.12 27.39
C ALA A 41 2.46 8.01 27.08
N LYS A 42 3.22 7.60 28.11
CA LYS A 42 3.89 6.29 28.13
C LYS A 42 2.81 5.21 28.23
N SER A 43 2.44 4.59 27.11
CA SER A 43 2.00 3.19 27.03
C SER A 43 1.49 2.93 25.61
N ASN A 44 2.05 1.91 24.96
CA ASN A 44 1.64 1.36 23.66
C ASN A 44 0.29 0.62 23.74
N GLU A 45 -0.69 1.17 24.44
CA GLU A 45 -2.05 0.65 24.44
C GLU A 45 -2.80 1.27 23.27
N ARG A 46 -2.92 0.50 22.17
CA ARG A 46 -3.89 0.75 21.11
C ARG A 46 -5.30 0.72 21.71
N ARG A 47 -5.76 1.84 22.26
CA ARG A 47 -7.15 1.98 22.69
C ARG A 47 -8.03 1.95 21.45
N PRO A 48 -9.06 1.08 21.39
CA PRO A 48 -9.97 1.04 20.26
C PRO A 48 -10.74 2.36 20.21
N TYR A 49 -10.57 3.10 19.12
CA TYR A 49 -11.40 4.25 18.80
C TYR A 49 -12.72 3.72 18.24
N TRP A 50 -13.85 4.17 18.77
CA TRP A 50 -15.17 3.85 18.24
C TRP A 50 -15.75 5.10 17.58
N LEU A 51 -16.24 4.94 16.35
CA LEU A 51 -17.02 5.95 15.65
C LEU A 51 -18.48 5.52 15.73
N MET A 52 -19.33 6.40 16.26
CA MET A 52 -20.78 6.18 16.30
C MET A 52 -21.45 7.10 15.27
N GLY A 53 -22.13 6.51 14.29
CA GLY A 53 -22.91 7.22 13.29
C GLY A 53 -24.37 6.76 13.31
N THR A 54 -25.30 7.70 13.21
CA THR A 54 -26.74 7.41 13.17
C THR A 54 -27.24 7.58 11.74
N LEU A 55 -27.75 6.51 11.12
CA LEU A 55 -28.39 6.56 9.82
C LEU A 55 -29.91 6.69 10.00
N ALA A 56 -30.50 7.81 9.56
CA ALA A 56 -31.94 7.97 9.53
C ALA A 56 -32.48 7.46 8.18
N VAL A 57 -33.29 6.40 8.21
CA VAL A 57 -33.95 5.82 7.03
C VAL A 57 -35.45 6.16 7.07
N SER A 58 -36.00 6.67 5.97
CA SER A 58 -37.42 7.00 5.85
C SER A 58 -38.27 5.73 5.79
N GLN A 59 -39.29 5.61 6.66
CA GLN A 59 -40.12 4.40 6.81
C GLN A 59 -41.09 4.14 5.64
N ASN A 60 -41.09 4.95 4.59
CA ASN A 60 -42.17 4.95 3.61
C ASN A 60 -42.23 3.70 2.71
N LYS A 61 -41.27 2.77 2.75
CA LYS A 61 -41.36 1.48 2.06
C LYS A 61 -40.58 0.37 2.77
N ALA A 62 -41.28 -0.44 3.56
CA ALA A 62 -40.71 -1.55 4.34
C ALA A 62 -39.95 -2.62 3.52
N LYS A 63 -40.08 -2.65 2.18
CA LYS A 63 -39.31 -3.53 1.27
C LYS A 63 -37.96 -2.97 0.82
N GLU A 64 -37.67 -1.68 1.08
CA GLU A 64 -36.41 -1.01 0.67
C GLU A 64 -35.34 -1.02 1.79
N ASN A 65 -35.68 -1.49 3.00
CA ASN A 65 -34.79 -1.39 4.16
C ASN A 65 -33.56 -2.30 4.08
N GLU A 66 -33.73 -3.54 3.62
CA GLU A 66 -32.63 -4.50 3.39
C GLU A 66 -31.69 -3.97 2.30
N THR A 67 -32.27 -3.42 1.22
CA THR A 67 -31.53 -2.75 0.14
C THR A 67 -30.79 -1.51 0.62
N THR A 68 -31.35 -0.74 1.56
CA THR A 68 -30.72 0.47 2.09
C THR A 68 -29.52 0.15 2.99
N MET A 69 -29.61 -0.90 3.82
CA MET A 69 -28.48 -1.39 4.61
C MET A 69 -27.36 -1.94 3.71
N GLU A 70 -27.70 -2.66 2.64
CA GLU A 70 -26.72 -3.11 1.64
C GLU A 70 -26.05 -1.93 0.92
N LEU A 71 -26.80 -0.90 0.53
CA LEU A 71 -26.26 0.31 -0.09
C LEU A 71 -25.31 1.05 0.86
N PHE A 72 -25.67 1.16 2.14
CA PHE A 72 -24.81 1.75 3.15
C PHE A 72 -23.54 0.93 3.38
N ALA A 73 -23.67 -0.40 3.51
CA ALA A 73 -22.55 -1.31 3.63
C ALA A 73 -21.61 -1.21 2.41
N SER A 74 -22.17 -1.17 1.20
CA SER A 74 -21.42 -0.96 -0.05
C SER A 74 -20.67 0.37 -0.04
N TRP A 75 -21.31 1.44 0.41
CA TRP A 75 -20.67 2.76 0.50
C TRP A 75 -19.50 2.77 1.50
N ILE A 76 -19.64 2.14 2.66
CA ILE A 76 -18.55 2.01 3.64
C ILE A 76 -17.42 1.14 3.10
N ARG A 77 -17.71 0.02 2.43
CA ARG A 77 -16.70 -0.85 1.77
C ARG A 77 -15.92 -0.10 0.68
N GLN A 78 -16.55 0.86 0.00
CA GLN A 78 -15.89 1.70 -1.02
C GLN A 78 -15.11 2.87 -0.41
N SER A 79 -15.60 3.43 0.69
CA SER A 79 -15.04 4.65 1.31
C SER A 79 -13.96 4.35 2.36
N GLY A 80 -13.94 3.14 2.92
CA GLY A 80 -12.98 2.72 3.93
C GLY A 80 -11.64 2.23 3.33
N PRO A 81 -10.59 2.08 4.17
CA PRO A 81 -9.34 1.45 3.75
C PRO A 81 -9.61 0.03 3.28
N GLN A 82 -9.39 -0.24 1.99
CA GLN A 82 -9.50 -1.59 1.45
C GLN A 82 -8.27 -2.41 1.78
N GLN A 83 -8.45 -3.71 1.98
CA GLN A 83 -7.34 -4.62 2.16
C GLN A 83 -6.41 -4.52 0.95
N GLU A 84 -5.14 -4.21 1.19
CA GLU A 84 -4.15 -4.09 0.14
C GLU A 84 -4.06 -5.41 -0.65
N GLY A 85 -4.05 -5.32 -1.98
CA GLY A 85 -3.83 -6.47 -2.84
C GLY A 85 -2.47 -7.13 -2.60
N LEU A 86 -2.44 -8.46 -2.69
CA LEU A 86 -1.21 -9.23 -2.67
C LEU A 86 -0.37 -8.88 -3.90
N LYS A 87 0.92 -8.68 -3.72
CA LYS A 87 1.85 -8.43 -4.84
C LYS A 87 2.33 -9.76 -5.42
N PRO A 88 2.36 -9.92 -6.76
CA PRO A 88 2.98 -11.09 -7.37
C PRO A 88 4.50 -11.05 -7.15
N LEU A 89 5.14 -12.22 -7.24
CA LEU A 89 6.60 -12.31 -7.22
C LEU A 89 7.17 -11.72 -8.52
N LEU A 90 8.29 -11.02 -8.38
CA LEU A 90 9.06 -10.49 -9.48
C LEU A 90 9.85 -11.61 -10.16
N ARG A 91 9.89 -11.56 -11.49
CA ARG A 91 10.72 -12.42 -12.34
C ARG A 91 11.71 -11.56 -13.09
N ARG A 92 12.68 -12.22 -13.73
CA ARG A 92 13.70 -11.55 -14.55
C ARG A 92 13.10 -10.65 -15.64
N CYS A 93 12.01 -11.07 -16.27
CA CYS A 93 11.32 -10.27 -17.30
C CYS A 93 10.62 -9.02 -16.76
N ASP A 94 10.40 -8.94 -15.44
CA ASP A 94 9.71 -7.82 -14.80
C ASP A 94 10.71 -6.73 -14.35
N LEU A 95 12.02 -6.95 -14.51
CA LEU A 95 13.08 -5.99 -14.18
C LEU A 95 13.21 -4.90 -15.25
N THR A 96 13.32 -3.66 -14.79
CA THR A 96 13.54 -2.50 -15.67
C THR A 96 15.03 -2.21 -15.87
N SER A 97 15.37 -1.37 -16.85
CA SER A 97 16.75 -0.91 -17.04
C SER A 97 17.30 -0.19 -15.80
N ASP A 98 16.45 0.52 -15.06
CA ASP A 98 16.84 1.21 -13.83
C ASP A 98 17.17 0.22 -12.71
N ASP A 99 16.48 -0.92 -12.66
CA ASP A 99 16.79 -1.97 -11.69
C ASP A 99 18.11 -2.66 -12.04
N LEU A 100 18.36 -2.92 -13.32
CA LEU A 100 19.66 -3.43 -13.78
C LEU A 100 20.80 -2.45 -13.46
N ALA A 101 20.58 -1.15 -13.63
CA ALA A 101 21.55 -0.11 -13.26
C ALA A 101 21.84 -0.12 -11.74
N LYS A 102 20.81 -0.24 -10.89
CA LYS A 102 21.01 -0.37 -9.44
C LYS A 102 21.79 -1.62 -9.06
N ILE A 103 21.50 -2.75 -9.71
CA ILE A 103 22.23 -4.00 -9.46
C ILE A 103 23.68 -3.83 -9.88
N HIS A 104 23.93 -3.27 -11.07
CA HIS A 104 25.29 -2.96 -11.51
C HIS A 104 26.02 -2.02 -10.52
N ASP A 105 25.40 -0.91 -10.12
CA ASP A 105 26.00 0.04 -9.18
C ASP A 105 26.29 -0.58 -7.81
N LYS A 106 25.48 -1.56 -7.38
CA LYS A 106 25.73 -2.27 -6.13
C LYS A 106 26.89 -3.25 -6.22
N TYR A 107 27.06 -3.93 -7.35
CA TYR A 107 27.97 -5.09 -7.48
C TYR A 107 29.16 -4.88 -8.42
N HIS A 108 29.30 -3.73 -9.10
CA HIS A 108 30.43 -3.49 -10.04
C HIS A 108 31.82 -3.48 -9.37
N LEU A 109 31.88 -3.36 -8.04
CA LEU A 109 33.13 -3.45 -7.26
C LEU A 109 33.31 -4.83 -6.60
N ASN A 110 32.42 -5.78 -6.86
CA ASN A 110 32.60 -7.14 -6.36
C ASN A 110 33.87 -7.76 -6.95
N PRO A 111 34.51 -8.68 -6.20
CA PRO A 111 35.68 -9.37 -6.69
C PRO A 111 35.34 -10.15 -7.95
N LEU A 112 36.19 -10.00 -8.96
CA LEU A 112 36.02 -10.70 -10.22
C LEU A 112 36.37 -12.19 -10.08
N PRO A 113 35.70 -13.07 -10.84
CA PRO A 113 36.09 -14.46 -10.96
C PRO A 113 37.53 -14.61 -11.44
N PRO A 114 38.20 -15.73 -11.11
CA PRO A 114 39.54 -16.01 -11.60
C PRO A 114 39.62 -15.91 -13.13
N GLY A 115 40.62 -15.17 -13.61
CA GLY A 115 40.84 -14.97 -15.04
C GLY A 115 40.03 -13.85 -15.68
N TRP A 116 39.30 -13.06 -14.88
CA TRP A 116 38.72 -11.80 -15.30
C TRP A 116 39.48 -10.62 -14.70
N TYR A 117 39.57 -9.53 -15.47
CA TYR A 117 40.11 -8.26 -15.00
C TYR A 117 39.34 -7.08 -15.57
N TYR A 118 39.32 -5.98 -14.82
CA TYR A 118 38.68 -4.73 -15.24
C TYR A 118 39.72 -3.77 -15.80
N THR A 119 39.46 -3.24 -17.00
CA THR A 119 40.39 -2.36 -17.72
C THR A 119 40.21 -0.88 -17.40
N GLY A 120 39.24 -0.52 -16.55
CA GLY A 120 38.82 0.86 -16.32
C GLY A 120 37.62 1.29 -17.17
N ALA A 121 37.30 0.53 -18.23
CA ALA A 121 36.13 0.78 -19.09
C ALA A 121 35.26 -0.47 -19.34
N TYR A 122 35.87 -1.66 -19.39
CA TYR A 122 35.18 -2.93 -19.61
C TYR A 122 35.92 -4.10 -18.95
N TYR A 123 35.23 -5.21 -18.81
CA TYR A 123 35.76 -6.46 -18.27
C TYR A 123 36.35 -7.31 -19.40
N VAL A 124 37.46 -7.98 -19.12
CA VAL A 124 38.15 -8.84 -20.07
C VAL A 124 38.50 -10.17 -19.41
N ASN A 125 38.28 -11.26 -20.11
CA ASN A 125 38.68 -12.60 -19.67
C ASN A 125 40.10 -12.97 -20.18
N MET A 126 40.67 -14.09 -19.72
CA MET A 126 41.99 -14.54 -20.19
C MET A 126 42.07 -14.84 -21.69
N ASN A 127 40.94 -15.09 -22.34
CA ASN A 127 40.87 -15.33 -23.78
C ASN A 127 40.87 -14.03 -24.60
N GLY A 128 40.72 -12.87 -23.95
CA GLY A 128 40.63 -11.56 -24.59
C GLY A 128 39.21 -11.12 -24.96
N ASP A 129 38.17 -11.88 -24.58
CA ASP A 129 36.78 -11.50 -24.80
C ASP A 129 36.41 -10.32 -23.89
N LYS A 130 35.65 -9.37 -24.44
CA LYS A 130 35.26 -8.14 -23.76
C LYS A 130 33.80 -8.19 -23.34
N SER A 131 33.52 -7.74 -22.13
CA SER A 131 32.16 -7.57 -21.60
C SER A 131 32.00 -6.17 -20.99
N PHE A 132 30.86 -5.53 -21.24
CA PHE A 132 30.50 -4.26 -20.59
C PHE A 132 29.82 -4.46 -19.24
N GLN A 133 29.47 -5.70 -18.89
CA GLN A 133 28.85 -6.05 -17.63
C GLN A 133 29.76 -6.98 -16.84
N HIS A 134 29.58 -6.99 -15.51
CA HIS A 134 30.28 -7.92 -14.64
C HIS A 134 30.00 -9.37 -15.09
N PRO A 135 31.00 -10.28 -15.10
CA PRO A 135 30.80 -11.66 -15.52
C PRO A 135 29.70 -12.39 -14.72
N ASP A 136 29.58 -12.11 -13.43
CA ASP A 136 28.56 -12.70 -12.55
C ASP A 136 27.25 -11.89 -12.48
N MET A 137 26.97 -11.07 -13.49
CA MET A 137 25.77 -10.21 -13.49
C MET A 137 24.47 -11.01 -13.31
N GLU A 138 24.39 -12.23 -13.87
CA GLU A 138 23.22 -13.11 -13.72
C GLU A 138 23.00 -13.56 -12.26
N GLU A 139 24.09 -13.84 -11.54
CA GLU A 139 24.03 -14.23 -10.13
C GLU A 139 23.53 -13.05 -9.28
N PHE A 140 24.03 -11.84 -9.55
CA PHE A 140 23.59 -10.63 -8.86
C PHE A 140 22.11 -10.31 -9.11
N ILE A 141 21.60 -10.58 -10.32
CA ILE A 141 20.18 -10.41 -10.62
C ILE A 141 19.34 -11.43 -9.86
N THR A 142 19.83 -12.67 -9.76
CA THR A 142 19.17 -13.71 -8.96
C THR A 142 19.07 -13.30 -7.49
N GLU A 143 20.19 -12.87 -6.89
CA GLU A 143 20.23 -12.41 -5.50
C GLU A 143 19.29 -11.22 -5.26
N TYR A 144 19.27 -10.25 -6.19
CA TYR A 144 18.36 -9.11 -6.11
C TYR A 144 16.89 -9.54 -6.16
N LEU A 145 16.53 -10.42 -7.09
CA LEU A 145 15.17 -10.96 -7.21
C LEU A 145 14.75 -11.73 -5.96
N GLU A 146 15.63 -12.57 -5.41
CA GLU A 146 15.38 -13.27 -4.15
C GLU A 146 15.13 -12.29 -3.00
N GLY A 147 15.96 -11.26 -2.88
CA GLY A 147 15.81 -10.21 -1.88
C GLY A 147 14.47 -9.47 -1.99
N GLU A 148 14.08 -9.04 -3.19
CA GLU A 148 12.81 -8.34 -3.41
C GLU A 148 11.60 -9.28 -3.24
N ASN A 149 11.70 -10.52 -3.72
CA ASN A 149 10.64 -11.52 -3.56
C ASN A 149 10.43 -11.89 -2.10
N ASN A 150 11.50 -12.00 -1.30
CA ASN A 150 11.38 -12.24 0.14
C ASN A 150 10.61 -11.10 0.84
N LYS A 151 10.85 -9.83 0.44
CA LYS A 151 10.07 -8.69 0.96
C LYS A 151 8.60 -8.78 0.55
N ILE A 152 8.32 -9.18 -0.68
CA ILE A 152 6.95 -9.38 -1.19
C ILE A 152 6.24 -10.49 -0.42
N VAL A 153 6.90 -11.64 -0.22
CA VAL A 153 6.37 -12.77 0.55
C VAL A 153 6.06 -12.35 1.98
N ALA A 154 6.99 -11.67 2.66
CA ALA A 154 6.78 -11.20 4.03
C ALA A 154 5.60 -10.21 4.12
N ARG A 155 5.49 -9.27 3.16
CA ARG A 155 4.36 -8.33 3.08
C ARG A 155 3.04 -9.07 2.86
N ASN A 156 3.00 -9.99 1.91
CA ASN A 156 1.80 -10.76 1.58
C ASN A 156 1.36 -11.62 2.77
N ALA A 157 2.30 -12.31 3.44
CA ALA A 157 2.02 -13.08 4.64
C ALA A 157 1.44 -12.22 5.77
N ARG A 158 1.95 -10.98 5.95
CA ARG A 158 1.40 -10.03 6.92
C ARG A 158 -0.04 -9.62 6.59
N ILE A 159 -0.33 -9.36 5.31
CA ILE A 159 -1.69 -9.02 4.84
C ILE A 159 -2.63 -10.20 5.03
N SER A 160 -2.23 -11.41 4.64
CA SER A 160 -3.05 -12.62 4.76
C SER A 160 -3.34 -13.03 6.21
N ARG A 161 -2.42 -12.76 7.15
CA ARG A 161 -2.63 -13.06 8.59
C ARG A 161 -3.57 -12.08 9.29
N HIS A 162 -3.72 -10.88 8.73
CA HIS A 162 -4.58 -9.83 9.28
C HIS A 162 -5.57 -9.36 8.21
N PRO A 163 -6.50 -10.24 7.78
CA PRO A 163 -7.55 -9.82 6.88
C PRO A 163 -8.35 -8.71 7.54
N VAL A 164 -8.75 -7.69 6.78
CA VAL A 164 -9.65 -6.66 7.29
C VAL A 164 -11.04 -7.28 7.35
N PRO A 165 -11.60 -7.51 8.56
CA PRO A 165 -12.93 -8.08 8.67
C PRO A 165 -13.96 -7.12 8.08
N ASP A 166 -14.91 -7.65 7.32
CA ASP A 166 -16.05 -6.87 6.86
C ASP A 166 -16.97 -6.61 8.05
N LEU A 167 -17.21 -5.32 8.34
CA LEU A 167 -18.05 -4.87 9.46
C LEU A 167 -19.51 -5.33 9.33
N PHE A 168 -19.96 -5.67 8.13
CA PHE A 168 -21.34 -6.02 7.83
C PHE A 168 -21.57 -7.52 7.62
N ASN A 169 -20.52 -8.34 7.73
CA ASN A 169 -20.67 -9.80 7.73
C ASN A 169 -20.84 -10.30 9.17
N ASP A 170 -21.65 -11.34 9.35
CA ASP A 170 -21.82 -11.97 10.65
C ASP A 170 -20.47 -12.54 11.15
N PRO A 171 -20.15 -12.40 12.45
CA PRO A 171 -18.95 -12.99 13.01
C PRO A 171 -19.04 -14.52 12.92
N SER A 172 -18.06 -15.13 12.26
CA SER A 172 -17.88 -16.58 12.17
C SER A 172 -17.36 -17.18 13.46
#